data_AF-A0AAW2NRF7-F1
#
_entry.id   AF-A0AAW2NRF7-F1
#
_cell.length_a   1.000
_cell.length_b   1.000
_cell.length_c   1.000
_cell.angle_alpha   90.00
_cell.angle_beta   90.00
_cell.angle_gamma   90.00
#
_symmetry.space_group_name_H-M   'P 1'
#
loop_
_entity.id
_entity.type
_entity.pdbx_description
1 polymer ?
#
loop_
_entity_poly.entity_id
_entity_poly.type
_entity_poly.pdbx_seq_one_letter_code
_entity_poly.pdbx_strand_id
1 'polypeptide(L)'
;MYIRVLINSKAVMAMVDTGATHNFVADREMQKLGLTLAHHSSRIKAVNSDAKPIQGVACVELKVGSWTGKCNLMAVPLDDFDVILRMEFLLMANAMVIPYLSGLFIADANCTSFIQGMYLQDSVRATEKKDSLISALQVKNG
;
A
#
# COMPACT_ATOMS: atom_id res chain seq x y z
N MET A 1 4.73 4.64 6.10
CA MET A 1 4.27 6.01 5.75
C MET A 1 3.05 5.88 4.86
N TYR A 2 2.04 6.73 5.02
CA TYR A 2 0.87 6.74 4.13
C TYR A 2 0.90 7.93 3.19
N ILE A 3 0.37 7.74 1.99
CA ILE A 3 0.12 8.82 1.03
C ILE A 3 -1.32 8.71 0.52
N ARG A 4 -1.93 9.84 0.19
CA ARG A 4 -3.20 9.86 -0.51
C ARG A 4 -2.96 9.60 -1.99
N VAL A 5 -3.64 8.59 -2.54
CA VAL A 5 -3.58 8.25 -3.96
C VAL A 5 -4.97 8.18 -4.56
N LEU A 6 -5.06 8.21 -5.89
CA LEU A 6 -6.25 7.86 -6.63
C LEU A 6 -6.01 6.53 -7.34
N ILE A 7 -6.90 5.56 -7.12
CA ILE A 7 -6.96 4.30 -7.87
C ILE A 7 -8.27 4.31 -8.63
N ASN A 8 -8.22 4.18 -9.96
CA ASN A 8 -9.39 4.32 -10.84
C ASN A 8 -10.21 5.58 -10.53
N SER A 9 -9.53 6.72 -10.36
CA SER A 9 -10.12 8.02 -9.96
C SER A 9 -10.75 8.08 -8.57
N LYS A 10 -10.58 7.06 -7.71
CA LYS A 10 -11.14 7.02 -6.36
C LYS A 10 -10.05 7.13 -5.30
N ALA A 11 -10.28 7.98 -4.31
CA ALA A 11 -9.28 8.28 -3.31
C ALA A 11 -9.15 7.21 -2.22
N VAL A 12 -7.91 6.90 -1.86
CA VAL A 12 -7.58 5.98 -0.77
C VAL A 12 -6.23 6.34 -0.15
N MET A 13 -6.05 6.02 1.13
CA MET A 13 -4.75 6.12 1.80
C MET A 13 -3.99 4.82 1.55
N ALA A 14 -2.82 4.94 0.92
CA ALA A 14 -1.96 3.79 0.64
C ALA A 14 -0.71 3.86 1.51
N MET A 15 -0.36 2.74 2.15
CA MET A 15 0.91 2.58 2.83
C MET A 15 2.01 2.37 1.80
N VAL A 16 3.06 3.19 1.83
CA VAL A 16 4.29 2.92 1.10
C VAL A 16 5.14 1.99 1.95
N ASP A 17 5.36 0.76 1.45
CA ASP A 17 6.13 -0.28 2.13
C ASP A 17 7.17 -0.87 1.17
N THR A 18 8.44 -0.59 1.45
CA THR A 18 9.55 -1.05 0.62
C THR A 18 9.87 -2.53 0.85
N GLY A 19 9.39 -3.12 1.96
CA GLY A 19 9.56 -4.54 2.30
C GLY A 19 8.48 -5.46 1.72
N ALA A 20 7.38 -4.90 1.19
CA ALA A 20 6.32 -5.68 0.56
C ALA A 20 6.81 -6.38 -0.72
N THR A 21 6.29 -7.58 -1.00
CA THR A 21 6.65 -8.34 -2.21
C THR A 21 5.81 -7.97 -3.43
N HIS A 22 4.58 -7.50 -3.24
CA HIS A 22 3.68 -7.00 -4.29
C HIS A 22 2.95 -5.77 -3.77
N ASN A 23 2.25 -5.06 -4.65
CA ASN A 23 1.22 -4.14 -4.17
C ASN A 23 -0.01 -4.96 -3.76
N PHE A 24 -0.61 -4.59 -2.64
CA PHE A 24 -1.77 -5.28 -2.11
C PHE A 24 -2.93 -4.31 -1.94
N VAL A 25 -4.13 -4.85 -2.03
CA VAL A 25 -5.37 -4.16 -1.68
C VAL A 25 -6.23 -5.10 -0.84
N ALA A 26 -6.83 -4.56 0.19
CA ALA A 26 -7.79 -5.30 0.99
C ALA A 26 -8.99 -5.67 0.12
N ASP A 27 -9.45 -6.90 0.19
CA ASP A 27 -10.62 -7.38 -0.55
C ASP A 27 -11.87 -6.51 -0.30
N ARG A 28 -12.05 -6.02 0.92
CA ARG A 28 -13.10 -5.04 1.30
C ARG A 28 -13.08 -3.74 0.48
N GLU A 29 -11.93 -3.33 -0.05
CA GLU A 29 -11.79 -2.08 -0.83
C GLU A 29 -12.08 -2.29 -2.33
N MET A 30 -12.20 -3.52 -2.82
CA MET A 30 -12.33 -3.82 -4.25
C MET A 30 -13.52 -3.12 -4.91
N GLN A 31 -14.70 -3.23 -4.32
CA GLN A 31 -15.92 -2.60 -4.86
C GLN A 31 -15.83 -1.08 -4.78
N LYS A 32 -15.35 -0.57 -3.64
CA LYS A 32 -15.16 0.85 -3.41
C LYS A 32 -14.20 1.43 -4.45
N LEU A 33 -13.09 0.77 -4.76
CA LEU A 33 -12.10 1.21 -5.75
C LEU A 33 -12.49 0.85 -7.21
N GLY A 34 -13.56 0.09 -7.41
CA GLY A 34 -14.01 -0.31 -8.76
C GLY A 34 -13.00 -1.23 -9.46
N LEU A 35 -12.46 -2.21 -8.73
CA LEU A 35 -11.48 -3.14 -9.26
C LEU A 35 -12.15 -4.24 -10.08
N THR A 36 -11.59 -4.56 -11.24
CA THR A 36 -11.94 -5.75 -12.01
C THR A 36 -10.82 -6.77 -11.85
N LEU A 37 -11.11 -7.90 -11.22
CA LEU A 37 -10.09 -8.91 -10.93
C LEU A 37 -9.96 -9.91 -12.08
N ALA A 38 -8.72 -10.17 -12.47
CA ALA A 38 -8.36 -11.38 -13.19
C ALA A 38 -8.10 -12.51 -12.20
N HIS A 39 -8.58 -13.72 -12.53
CA HIS A 39 -8.29 -14.91 -11.75
C HIS A 39 -6.78 -15.18 -11.71
N HIS A 40 -6.28 -15.57 -10.55
CA HIS A 40 -4.88 -15.92 -10.36
C HIS A 40 -4.76 -17.02 -9.29
N SER A 41 -3.92 -18.02 -9.52
CA SER A 41 -3.78 -19.18 -8.62
C SER A 41 -2.86 -18.96 -7.42
N SER A 42 -2.50 -17.71 -7.13
CA SER A 42 -1.56 -17.40 -6.05
C SER A 42 -2.21 -17.53 -4.69
N ARG A 43 -1.37 -17.74 -3.68
CA ARG A 43 -1.77 -17.76 -2.28
C ARG A 43 -0.86 -16.83 -1.50
N ILE A 44 -1.38 -16.24 -0.43
CA ILE A 44 -0.66 -15.35 0.47
C ILE A 44 -0.76 -15.87 1.90
N LYS A 45 0.29 -15.69 2.69
CA LYS A 45 0.29 -16.01 4.13
C LYS A 45 0.97 -14.92 4.93
N ALA A 46 0.52 -14.69 6.15
CA ALA A 46 1.36 -14.13 7.19
C ALA A 46 2.34 -15.20 7.70
N VAL A 47 3.44 -14.77 8.32
CA VAL A 47 4.56 -15.63 8.74
C VAL A 47 4.08 -16.85 9.53
N ASN A 48 3.11 -16.65 10.44
CA ASN A 48 2.60 -17.66 11.35
C ASN A 48 1.15 -18.09 11.05
N SER A 49 0.69 -17.97 9.80
CA SER A 49 -0.67 -18.34 9.40
C SER A 49 -0.67 -19.27 8.20
N ASP A 50 -1.76 -20.00 8.00
CA ASP A 50 -1.99 -20.75 6.79
C ASP A 50 -2.10 -19.84 5.58
N ALA A 51 -1.59 -20.31 4.43
CA ALA A 51 -1.73 -19.59 3.18
C ALA A 51 -3.19 -19.59 2.74
N LYS A 52 -3.73 -18.43 2.38
CA LYS A 52 -5.08 -18.24 1.83
C LYS A 52 -4.98 -17.91 0.33
N PRO A 53 -5.94 -18.34 -0.50
CA PRO A 53 -6.00 -17.88 -1.88
C PRO A 53 -6.18 -16.36 -1.94
N ILE A 54 -5.62 -15.74 -2.97
CA ILE A 54 -5.92 -14.34 -3.28
C ILE A 54 -7.24 -14.27 -4.05
N GLN A 55 -7.94 -13.14 -3.97
CA GLN A 55 -9.17 -12.95 -4.73
C GLN A 55 -8.90 -12.73 -6.23
N GLY A 56 -7.70 -12.27 -6.55
CA GLY A 56 -7.24 -12.07 -7.92
C GLY A 56 -6.28 -10.90 -8.01
N VAL A 57 -5.99 -10.49 -9.25
CA VAL A 57 -5.10 -9.38 -9.56
C VAL A 57 -5.85 -8.36 -10.42
N ALA A 58 -5.72 -7.08 -10.12
CA ALA A 58 -6.24 -5.99 -10.94
C ALA A 58 -5.09 -5.14 -11.48
N CYS A 59 -5.09 -4.84 -12.78
CA CYS A 59 -4.29 -3.76 -13.34
C CYS A 59 -5.09 -2.47 -13.25
N VAL A 60 -4.55 -1.46 -12.56
CA VAL A 60 -5.28 -0.22 -12.25
C VAL A 60 -4.51 1.01 -12.70
N GLU A 61 -5.24 2.10 -12.97
CA GLU A 61 -4.64 3.41 -13.04
C GLU A 61 -4.39 3.94 -11.62
N LEU A 62 -3.15 4.30 -11.34
CA LEU A 62 -2.69 4.88 -10.09
C LEU A 62 -2.24 6.32 -10.34
N LYS A 63 -2.77 7.25 -9.56
CA LYS A 63 -2.34 8.64 -9.56
C LYS A 63 -1.87 9.08 -8.18
N VAL A 64 -0.69 9.70 -8.15
CA VAL A 64 -0.01 10.20 -6.96
C VAL A 64 0.44 11.63 -7.22
N GLY A 65 -0.23 12.60 -6.59
CA GLY A 65 -0.07 14.00 -6.96
C GLY A 65 -0.40 14.23 -8.43
N SER A 66 0.55 14.79 -9.18
CA SER A 66 0.45 14.98 -10.64
C SER A 66 0.87 13.74 -11.45
N TRP A 67 1.57 12.78 -10.85
CA TRP A 67 2.04 11.59 -11.55
C TRP A 67 0.89 10.61 -11.76
N THR A 68 0.84 9.99 -12.95
CA THR A 68 -0.12 8.95 -13.29
C THR A 68 0.60 7.79 -13.96
N GLY A 69 0.26 6.57 -13.58
CA GLY A 69 0.79 5.35 -14.17
C GLY A 69 -0.14 4.17 -13.94
N LYS A 70 0.31 2.99 -14.36
CA LYS A 70 -0.42 1.73 -14.14
C LYS A 70 0.36 0.84 -13.19
N CYS A 71 -0.34 0.14 -12.30
CA CYS A 71 0.26 -0.89 -11.47
C CYS A 71 -0.69 -2.08 -11.29
N ASN A 72 -0.14 -3.22 -10.87
CA ASN A 72 -0.94 -4.38 -10.49
C ASN A 72 -1.19 -4.34 -8.98
N LEU A 73 -2.42 -4.59 -8.57
CA LEU A 73 -2.82 -4.80 -7.17
C LEU A 73 -3.28 -6.23 -6.98
N MET A 74 -2.71 -6.90 -5.98
CA MET A 74 -3.16 -8.22 -5.55
C MET A 74 -4.23 -8.06 -4.47
N ALA A 75 -5.45 -8.51 -4.76
CA ALA A 75 -6.57 -8.43 -3.83
C ALA A 75 -6.50 -9.58 -2.83
N VAL A 76 -6.35 -9.26 -1.54
CA VAL A 76 -6.14 -10.24 -0.48
C VAL A 76 -6.90 -9.83 0.79
N PRO A 77 -7.23 -10.77 1.69
CA PRO A 77 -7.80 -10.42 2.99
C PRO A 77 -6.69 -9.79 3.86
N LEU A 78 -6.59 -8.46 3.82
CA LEU A 78 -5.73 -7.68 4.72
C LEU A 78 -6.57 -7.19 5.91
N ASP A 79 -6.02 -7.26 7.10
CA ASP A 79 -6.72 -6.78 8.30
C ASP A 79 -6.46 -5.27 8.50
N ASP A 80 -5.21 -4.87 8.68
CA ASP A 80 -4.84 -3.52 9.14
C ASP A 80 -4.68 -2.46 8.04
N PHE A 81 -4.57 -2.87 6.78
CA PHE A 81 -4.18 -1.99 5.68
C PHE A 81 -5.15 -2.06 4.52
N ASP A 82 -5.60 -0.90 4.03
CA ASP A 82 -6.49 -0.82 2.87
C ASP A 82 -5.73 -1.04 1.56
N VAL A 83 -4.59 -0.36 1.37
CA VAL A 83 -3.72 -0.47 0.21
C VAL A 83 -2.26 -0.42 0.66
N ILE A 84 -1.44 -1.31 0.11
CA ILE A 84 0.02 -1.32 0.29
C ILE A 84 0.65 -1.17 -1.09
N LEU A 85 1.47 -0.13 -1.26
CA LEU A 85 2.26 0.12 -2.46
C LEU A 85 3.74 -0.22 -2.20
N ARG A 86 4.29 -1.09 -3.06
CA ARG A 86 5.68 -1.53 -3.06
C ARG A 86 6.59 -0.52 -3.77
N MET A 87 7.90 -0.72 -3.59
CA MET A 87 9.00 -0.22 -4.44
C MET A 87 8.76 -0.25 -5.96
N GLU A 88 7.98 -1.18 -6.53
CA GLU A 88 7.81 -1.24 -7.98
C GLU A 88 7.12 0.03 -8.52
N PHE A 89 6.11 0.54 -7.82
CA PHE A 89 5.53 1.86 -8.12
C PHE A 89 6.59 2.97 -8.00
N LEU A 90 7.48 2.88 -6.99
CA LEU A 90 8.54 3.87 -6.79
C LEU A 90 9.54 3.86 -7.96
N LEU A 91 9.90 2.69 -8.47
CA LEU A 91 10.76 2.59 -9.66
C LEU A 91 10.06 3.14 -10.91
N MET A 92 8.78 2.83 -11.11
CA MET A 92 7.99 3.34 -12.24
C MET A 92 7.84 4.87 -12.19
N ALA A 93 7.75 5.45 -11.00
CA ALA A 93 7.58 6.89 -10.80
C ALA A 93 8.91 7.64 -10.61
N ASN A 94 10.07 6.98 -10.72
CA ASN A 94 11.37 7.55 -10.33
C ASN A 94 11.31 8.22 -8.95
N ALA A 95 10.61 7.58 -8.00
CA ALA A 95 10.28 8.17 -6.72
C ALA A 95 11.17 7.64 -5.59
N MET A 96 11.50 8.52 -4.64
CA MET A 96 12.26 8.24 -3.44
C MET A 96 11.45 8.56 -2.18
N VAL A 97 11.44 7.65 -1.22
CA VAL A 97 10.88 7.93 0.11
C VAL A 97 11.92 8.74 0.89
N ILE A 98 11.51 9.87 1.46
CA ILE A 98 12.34 10.75 2.29
C ILE A 98 11.76 10.75 3.70
N PRO A 99 12.16 9.81 4.58
CA PRO A 99 11.57 9.67 5.91
C PRO A 99 11.71 10.92 6.78
N TYR A 100 12.85 11.63 6.68
CA TYR A 100 13.11 12.85 7.45
C TYR A 100 12.07 13.95 7.18
N LEU A 101 11.64 14.09 5.92
CA LEU A 101 10.59 15.03 5.53
C LEU A 101 9.19 14.43 5.60
N SER A 102 9.09 13.17 6.06
CA SER A 102 7.85 12.40 6.10
C SER A 102 7.13 12.40 4.76
N GLY A 103 7.85 12.22 3.65
CA GLY A 103 7.24 12.32 2.33
C GLY A 103 7.87 11.45 1.26
N LEU A 104 7.27 11.52 0.09
CA LEU A 104 7.68 10.83 -1.12
C LEU A 104 8.02 11.88 -2.18
N PHE A 105 9.22 11.83 -2.73
CA PHE A 105 9.62 12.70 -3.83
C PHE A 105 9.59 11.92 -5.14
N ILE A 106 8.79 12.38 -6.10
CA ILE A 106 8.72 11.86 -7.47
C ILE A 106 9.74 12.66 -8.29
N ALA A 107 10.74 11.99 -8.86
CA ALA A 107 11.79 12.59 -9.69
C ALA A 107 11.62 12.23 -11.18
N ASP A 108 10.38 12.11 -11.64
CA ASP A 108 10.07 11.90 -13.05
C ASP A 108 10.32 13.19 -13.84
N ALA A 109 10.99 13.10 -14.99
CA ALA A 109 11.36 14.27 -15.80
C ALA A 109 10.17 15.14 -16.22
N ASN A 110 8.97 14.54 -16.36
CA ASN A 110 7.75 15.24 -16.71
C ASN A 110 6.88 15.58 -15.49
N CYS A 111 7.24 15.08 -14.31
CA CYS A 111 6.41 15.16 -13.12
C CYS A 111 7.24 15.13 -11.83
N THR A 112 8.00 16.20 -11.59
CA THR A 112 8.72 16.38 -10.33
C THR A 112 7.77 16.90 -9.25
N SER A 113 7.59 16.16 -8.16
CA SER A 113 6.74 16.61 -7.04
C SER A 113 7.14 16.00 -5.71
N PHE A 114 6.93 16.76 -4.64
CA PHE A 114 7.01 16.24 -3.28
C PHE A 114 5.59 15.98 -2.75
N ILE A 115 5.36 14.76 -2.29
CA ILE A 115 4.10 14.29 -1.74
C ILE A 115 4.28 14.16 -0.24
N GLN A 116 3.57 15.00 0.52
CA GLN A 116 3.56 14.89 1.97
C GLN A 116 2.93 13.57 2.38
N GLY A 117 3.71 12.76 3.08
CA GLY A 117 3.24 11.56 3.74
C GLY A 117 2.58 11.89 5.08
N MET A 118 1.67 11.01 5.48
CA MET A 118 0.96 11.04 6.75
C MET A 118 1.30 9.77 7.54
N TYR A 119 1.38 9.87 8.85
CA TYR A 119 1.38 8.70 9.75
C TYR A 119 -0.01 8.64 10.39
N LEU A 120 -0.68 7.50 10.34
CA LEU A 120 -2.07 7.33 10.80
C LEU A 120 -2.30 7.56 12.31
N GLN A 121 -1.35 8.12 13.06
CA GLN A 121 -1.57 8.56 14.44
C GLN A 121 -2.62 9.69 14.54
N ASP A 122 -2.86 10.45 13.47
CA ASP A 122 -3.86 11.53 13.46
C ASP A 122 -5.32 11.05 13.36
N SER A 123 -5.55 9.73 13.19
CA SER A 123 -6.89 9.13 13.12
C SER A 123 -7.30 8.29 14.34
N VAL A 124 -6.35 8.00 15.25
CA VAL A 124 -6.55 7.05 16.38
C VAL A 124 -7.24 7.68 17.60
N ARG A 125 -7.76 8.91 17.51
CA ARG A 125 -8.65 9.43 18.57
C ARG A 125 -10.09 8.94 18.49
N ALA A 126 -10.45 8.11 17.51
CA ALA A 126 -11.77 7.50 17.44
C ALA A 126 -11.65 5.98 17.30
N THR A 127 -12.14 5.27 18.32
CA THR A 127 -12.36 3.82 18.42
C THR A 127 -11.15 2.97 18.81
N GLU A 128 -10.97 2.81 20.12
CA GLU A 128 -10.24 1.70 20.71
C GLU A 128 -10.92 0.37 20.33
N LYS A 129 -10.26 -0.43 19.49
CA LYS A 129 -10.38 -1.90 19.52
C LYS A 129 -8.99 -2.49 19.62
N LYS A 130 -8.81 -3.23 20.71
CA LYS A 130 -7.55 -3.77 21.21
C LYS A 130 -7.24 -5.09 20.50
N ASP A 131 -6.80 -5.02 19.25
CA ASP A 131 -6.32 -6.19 18.50
C ASP A 131 -4.78 -6.17 18.39
N SER A 132 -4.20 -7.36 18.42
CA SER A 132 -2.81 -7.64 18.81
C SER A 132 -1.77 -6.81 18.07
N LEU A 133 -1.06 -5.94 18.79
CA LEU A 133 0.13 -5.27 18.30
C LEU A 133 1.19 -6.35 17.96
N ILE A 134 1.50 -6.52 16.67
CA ILE A 134 2.67 -7.28 16.26
C ILE A 134 3.90 -6.40 16.54
N SER A 135 4.46 -6.54 17.74
CA SER A 135 5.70 -5.89 18.13
C SER A 135 6.90 -6.59 17.49
N ALA A 136 7.81 -5.82 16.89
CA ALA A 136 9.14 -6.30 16.54
C ALA A 136 10.07 -6.12 17.75
N LEU A 137 10.67 -7.21 18.25
CA LEU A 137 11.66 -7.18 19.33
C LEU A 137 13.05 -7.39 18.73
N GLN A 138 13.97 -6.43 18.93
CA GLN A 138 15.38 -6.66 18.65
C GLN A 138 15.96 -7.51 19.79
N VAL A 139 16.29 -8.76 19.50
CA VAL A 139 16.98 -9.65 20.46
C VAL A 139 18.49 -9.48 20.24
N LYS A 140 19.25 -9.28 21.33
CA LYS A 140 20.72 -9.42 21.28
C LYS A 140 21.07 -10.89 21.44
N ASN A 141 22.02 -11.40 20.66
CA ASN A 141 22.59 -12.73 20.91
C ASN A 141 23.15 -12.76 22.34
N GLY A 142 22.80 -13.80 23.09
CA GLY A 142 23.41 -14.12 24.38
C GLY A 142 24.87 -14.54 24.23
#